data_AF-A0A8X6H3D3-F1
#
_entry.id   AF-A0A8X6H3D3-F1
#
_cell.length_a   1.000
_cell.length_b   1.000
_cell.length_c   1.000
_cell.angle_alpha   90.00
_cell.angle_beta   90.00
_cell.angle_gamma   90.00
#
_symmetry.space_group_name_H-M   'P 1'
#
loop_
_entity.id
_entity.type
_entity.pdbx_description
1 polymer ?
#
loop_
_entity_poly.entity_id
_entity_poly.type
_entity_poly.pdbx_seq_one_letter_code
_entity_poly.pdbx_strand_id
1 'polypeptide(L)'
;MVLDFILDLALIVRRNNHCSNALRALTLETINTRYPPDKWPPIYTDGSLLIFTHSVDTGVFCDLISYLNVSFYTIHYDSEVEAIHLVLLPLFAPFLYQAIMLSDSSSALQA
;
A
#
# COMPACT_ATOMS: atom_id res chain seq x y z
N MET A 1 19.27 -3.86 -10.47
CA MET A 1 18.59 -4.64 -9.43
C MET A 1 17.34 -5.21 -10.07
N VAL A 2 17.20 -6.52 -10.15
CA VAL A 2 15.95 -7.16 -10.59
C VAL A 2 15.11 -7.31 -9.32
N LEU A 3 13.91 -6.73 -9.31
CA LEU A 3 12.97 -6.88 -8.20
C LEU A 3 11.99 -8.00 -8.58
N ASP A 4 11.91 -9.01 -7.72
CA ASP A 4 10.90 -10.06 -7.82
C ASP A 4 9.75 -9.71 -6.87
N PHE A 5 8.52 -9.73 -7.38
CA PHE A 5 7.31 -9.42 -6.61
C PHE A 5 6.40 -10.63 -6.56
N ILE A 6 5.77 -10.86 -5.40
CA ILE A 6 4.77 -11.90 -5.20
C ILE A 6 3.54 -11.26 -4.58
N LEU A 7 2.39 -11.38 -5.25
CA LEU A 7 1.11 -11.04 -4.66
C LEU A 7 0.67 -12.16 -3.72
N ASP A 8 0.55 -11.85 -2.43
CA ASP A 8 0.13 -12.80 -1.41
C ASP A 8 -1.25 -12.43 -0.86
N LEU A 9 -2.23 -13.30 -1.12
CA LEU A 9 -3.60 -13.12 -0.68
C LEU A 9 -3.91 -14.15 0.42
N ALA A 10 -4.25 -13.66 1.62
CA ALA A 10 -4.56 -14.53 2.75
C ALA A 10 -6.01 -15.05 2.71
N LEU A 11 -6.98 -14.14 2.67
CA LEU A 11 -8.40 -14.48 2.78
C LEU A 11 -9.28 -13.39 2.14
N ILE A 12 -10.34 -13.80 1.44
CA ILE A 12 -11.33 -12.87 0.88
C ILE A 12 -12.37 -12.58 1.97
N VAL A 13 -12.38 -11.35 2.47
CA VAL A 13 -13.32 -10.89 3.50
C VAL A 13 -14.33 -9.90 2.91
N ARG A 14 -15.63 -10.10 3.18
CA ARG A 14 -16.66 -9.10 2.89
C ARG A 14 -16.91 -8.24 4.11
N ARG A 15 -16.55 -6.95 4.03
CA ARG A 15 -16.63 -5.98 5.14
C ARG A 15 -17.99 -5.96 5.84
N ASN A 16 -19.08 -6.11 5.09
CA ASN A 16 -20.45 -6.01 5.59
C ASN A 16 -20.87 -7.14 6.56
N ASN A 17 -20.08 -8.22 6.65
CA ASN A 17 -20.45 -9.40 7.42
C ASN A 17 -19.73 -9.50 8.77
N HIS A 18 -18.84 -8.56 9.10
CA HIS A 18 -17.95 -8.68 10.26
C HIS A 18 -17.79 -7.36 11.01
N CYS A 19 -17.51 -7.46 12.31
CA CYS A 19 -17.17 -6.30 13.15
C CYS A 19 -15.82 -5.71 12.72
N SER A 20 -15.77 -4.40 12.44
CA SER A 20 -14.55 -3.70 11.98
C SER A 20 -13.36 -3.87 12.94
N ASN A 21 -13.60 -3.89 14.26
CA ASN A 21 -12.53 -4.07 15.25
C ASN A 21 -11.93 -5.49 15.20
N ALA A 22 -12.78 -6.50 14.99
CA ALA A 22 -12.33 -7.89 14.83
C ALA A 22 -11.51 -8.05 13.55
N LEU A 23 -11.97 -7.46 12.44
CA LEU A 23 -11.21 -7.46 11.18
C LEU A 23 -9.88 -6.76 11.33
N ARG A 24 -9.84 -5.58 11.96
CA ARG A 24 -8.59 -4.86 12.23
C ARG A 24 -7.62 -5.71 13.05
N ALA A 25 -8.09 -6.34 14.13
CA ALA A 25 -7.25 -7.18 14.98
C ALA A 25 -6.66 -8.36 14.19
N LEU A 26 -7.51 -9.08 13.44
CA LEU A 26 -7.09 -10.21 12.60
C LEU A 26 -6.12 -9.79 11.51
N THR A 27 -6.35 -8.65 10.85
CA THR A 27 -5.45 -8.11 9.83
C THR A 27 -4.08 -7.80 10.43
N LEU A 28 -4.03 -7.09 11.57
CA LEU A 28 -2.78 -6.75 12.23
C LEU A 28 -2.03 -7.99 12.73
N GLU A 29 -2.74 -8.98 13.27
CA GLU A 29 -2.15 -10.26 13.69
C GLU A 29 -1.59 -11.02 12.49
N THR A 30 -2.33 -11.07 11.37
CA THR A 30 -1.91 -11.73 10.14
C THR A 30 -0.64 -11.08 9.57
N ILE A 31 -0.60 -9.75 9.50
CA ILE A 31 0.57 -9.01 9.02
C ILE A 31 1.77 -9.29 9.91
N ASN A 32 1.64 -9.14 11.24
CA ASN A 32 2.75 -9.37 12.18
C ASN A 32 3.27 -10.82 12.16
N THR A 33 2.39 -11.80 11.95
CA THR A 33 2.77 -13.21 11.97
C THR A 33 3.45 -13.63 10.66
N ARG A 34 2.96 -13.14 9.51
CA ARG A 34 3.48 -13.52 8.18
C ARG A 34 4.65 -12.66 7.74
N TYR A 35 4.61 -11.37 8.06
CA TYR A 35 5.60 -10.36 7.67
C TYR A 35 6.04 -9.58 8.92
N PRO A 36 6.84 -10.21 9.80
CA PRO A 36 7.30 -9.54 11.00
C PRO A 36 8.19 -8.34 10.62
N PRO A 37 7.99 -7.15 11.23
CA PRO A 37 8.62 -5.89 10.77
C PRO A 37 10.16 -5.89 10.78
N ASP A 38 10.79 -6.72 11.61
CA ASP A 38 12.24 -6.90 11.67
C ASP A 38 12.83 -7.56 10.41
N LYS A 39 12.02 -8.30 9.66
CA LYS A 39 12.41 -9.00 8.42
C LYS A 39 11.76 -8.41 7.18
N TRP A 40 10.55 -7.87 7.34
CA TRP A 40 9.74 -7.31 6.26
C TRP A 40 9.23 -5.93 6.72
N PRO A 41 10.07 -4.88 6.62
CA PRO A 41 9.63 -3.53 6.94
C PRO A 41 8.40 -3.16 6.10
N PRO A 42 7.33 -2.66 6.72
CA PRO A 42 6.11 -2.34 6.00
C PRO A 42 6.25 -1.02 5.24
N ILE A 43 5.78 -1.02 4.00
CA ILE A 43 5.59 0.16 3.17
C ILE A 43 4.10 0.28 2.90
N TYR A 44 3.49 1.34 3.39
CA TYR A 44 2.08 1.63 3.23
C TYR A 44 1.89 2.56 2.03
N THR A 45 0.96 2.21 1.16
CA THR A 45 0.57 3.02 0.01
C THR A 45 -0.87 3.46 0.18
N ASP A 46 -1.18 4.69 -0.19
CA ASP A 46 -2.55 5.22 -0.19
C ASP A 46 -2.70 6.21 -1.34
N GLY A 47 -3.83 6.16 -2.04
CA GLY A 47 -4.22 7.13 -3.04
C GLY A 47 -5.52 7.78 -2.62
N SER A 48 -5.66 9.10 -2.80
CA SER A 48 -6.91 9.78 -2.45
C SER A 48 -7.29 10.82 -3.49
N LEU A 49 -8.60 10.96 -3.72
CA LEU A 49 -9.15 11.98 -4.61
C LEU A 49 -9.48 13.25 -3.81
N LEU A 50 -8.83 14.36 -4.15
CA LEU A 50 -9.16 15.68 -3.64
C LEU A 50 -10.29 16.31 -4.48
N ILE A 51 -11.53 16.10 -4.03
CA ILE A 51 -12.75 16.52 -4.72
C ILE A 51 -12.75 18.03 -5.03
N PHE A 52 -12.22 18.87 -4.14
CA PHE A 52 -12.27 20.32 -4.27
C PHE A 52 -11.33 20.88 -5.34
N THR A 53 -10.23 20.20 -5.63
CA THR A 53 -9.18 20.66 -6.53
C THR A 53 -9.13 19.86 -7.83
N HIS A 54 -9.98 18.83 -7.98
CA HIS A 54 -9.89 17.84 -9.06
C HIS A 54 -8.46 17.30 -9.23
N SER A 55 -7.76 17.15 -8.11
CA SER A 55 -6.45 16.54 -8.05
C SER A 55 -6.54 15.24 -7.26
N VAL A 56 -5.50 14.44 -7.34
CA VAL A 56 -5.34 13.30 -6.46
C VAL A 56 -4.04 13.44 -5.69
N ASP A 57 -4.04 12.90 -4.48
CA ASP A 57 -2.88 12.79 -3.64
C ASP A 57 -2.48 11.33 -3.58
N THR A 58 -1.18 11.11 -3.70
CA THR A 58 -0.56 9.81 -3.61
C THR A 58 0.42 9.83 -2.46
N GLY A 59 0.27 8.88 -1.54
CA GLY A 59 1.09 8.73 -0.35
C GLY A 59 1.81 7.41 -0.31
N VAL A 60 3.08 7.46 0.10
CA VAL A 60 3.87 6.32 0.52
C VAL A 60 4.44 6.60 1.89
N PHE A 61 4.28 5.66 2.81
CA PHE A 61 4.79 5.76 4.17
C PHE A 61 5.55 4.49 4.57
N CYS A 62 6.75 4.66 5.10
CA CYS A 62 7.45 3.66 5.89
C CYS A 62 8.12 4.36 7.07
N ASP A 63 8.59 3.60 8.07
CA ASP A 63 9.16 4.17 9.31
C ASP A 63 10.34 5.14 9.09
N LEU A 64 10.99 5.08 7.92
CA LEU A 64 12.18 5.88 7.59
C LEU A 64 11.88 7.03 6.62
N ILE A 65 10.82 6.93 5.81
CA ILE A 65 10.49 7.90 4.75
C ILE A 65 8.97 8.02 4.62
N SER A 66 8.49 9.26 4.56
CA SER A 66 7.16 9.58 4.06
C SER A 66 7.29 10.41 2.79
N TYR A 67 6.53 10.04 1.76
CA TYR A 67 6.50 10.74 0.49
C TYR A 67 5.05 11.00 0.09
N LEU A 68 4.78 12.23 -0.32
CA LEU A 68 3.48 12.67 -0.81
C LEU A 68 3.68 13.34 -2.16
N ASN A 69 2.88 12.94 -3.13
CA ASN A 69 2.81 13.55 -4.45
C ASN A 69 1.39 14.01 -4.72
N VAL A 70 1.24 15.20 -5.28
CA VAL A 70 -0.05 15.74 -5.72
C VAL A 70 0.01 15.86 -7.23
N SER A 71 -0.93 15.22 -7.91
CA SER A 71 -0.96 15.18 -9.36
C SER A 71 -2.39 15.40 -9.88
N PHE A 72 -2.47 15.81 -11.15
CA PHE A 72 -3.73 16.03 -11.84
C PHE A 72 -4.20 14.73 -12.50
N TYR A 73 -4.44 13.68 -11.72
CA TYR A 73 -5.16 12.51 -12.22
C TYR A 73 -6.67 12.69 -12.07
N THR A 74 -7.43 11.90 -12.84
CA THR A 74 -8.88 12.08 -12.97
C THR A 74 -9.70 11.13 -12.10
N ILE A 75 -9.10 10.05 -11.60
CA ILE A 75 -9.78 9.02 -10.82
C ILE A 75 -8.91 8.50 -9.67
N HIS A 76 -9.56 8.08 -8.58
CA HIS A 76 -8.92 7.53 -7.37
C HIS A 76 -7.99 6.34 -7.64
N TYR A 77 -8.32 5.55 -8.67
CA TYR A 77 -7.51 4.41 -9.08
C TYR A 77 -6.11 4.82 -9.55
N ASP A 78 -5.99 5.94 -10.26
CA ASP A 78 -4.70 6.40 -10.79
C ASP A 78 -3.73 6.76 -9.66
N SER A 79 -4.23 7.38 -8.58
CA SER A 79 -3.40 7.70 -7.41
C SER A 79 -2.89 6.47 -6.67
N GLU A 80 -3.67 5.39 -6.62
CA GLU A 80 -3.28 4.13 -5.98
C GLU A 80 -2.18 3.42 -6.78
N VAL A 81 -2.35 3.38 -8.11
CA VAL A 81 -1.33 2.81 -9.02
C VAL A 81 -0.05 3.63 -8.95
N GLU A 82 -0.16 4.96 -8.93
CA GLU A 82 1.00 5.83 -8.73
C GLU A 82 1.66 5.60 -7.37
N ALA A 83 0.90 5.35 -6.31
CA ALA A 83 1.46 5.04 -4.98
C ALA A 83 2.36 3.81 -5.05
N ILE A 84 1.90 2.76 -5.73
CA ILE A 84 2.67 1.54 -5.96
C ILE A 84 3.91 1.85 -6.81
N HIS A 85 3.78 2.60 -7.90
CA HIS A 85 4.93 2.97 -8.73
C HIS A 85 5.99 3.76 -7.97
N LEU A 86 5.59 4.67 -7.08
CA LEU A 86 6.50 5.43 -6.25
C LEU A 86 7.32 4.51 -5.35
N VAL A 87 6.72 3.47 -4.77
CA VAL A 87 7.45 2.45 -3.99
C VAL A 87 8.50 1.75 -4.84
N LEU A 88 8.27 1.55 -6.14
CA LEU A 88 9.21 0.88 -7.03
C LEU A 88 10.35 1.78 -7.53
N LEU A 89 10.28 3.09 -7.27
CA LEU A 89 11.34 4.02 -7.67
C LEU A 89 12.65 3.75 -6.92
N PRO A 90 13.81 4.11 -7.52
CA PRO A 90 15.12 3.99 -6.88
C PRO A 90 15.22 4.70 -5.52
N LEU A 91 14.34 5.66 -5.25
CA LEU A 91 14.22 6.35 -3.96
C LEU A 91 14.00 5.37 -2.81
N PHE A 92 13.26 4.28 -3.06
CA PHE A 92 12.98 3.25 -2.06
C PHE A 92 13.94 2.05 -2.14
N ALA A 93 14.81 1.98 -3.17
CA ALA A 93 15.72 0.86 -3.38
C ALA A 93 16.59 0.47 -2.17
N PRO A 94 17.08 1.41 -1.32
CA PRO A 94 17.80 1.04 -0.09
C PRO A 94 16.97 0.21 0.90
N PHE A 95 15.64 0.26 0.81
CA PHE A 95 14.68 -0.36 1.72
C PHE A 95 13.99 -1.59 1.11
N LEU A 96 14.13 -1.81 -0.20
CA LEU A 96 13.47 -2.88 -0.94
C LEU A 96 14.24 -4.21 -0.98
N TYR A 97 15.34 -4.36 -0.23
CA TYR A 97 16.07 -5.64 -0.22
C TYR A 97 15.18 -6.79 0.25
N GLN A 98 14.28 -6.51 1.20
CA GLN A 98 13.19 -7.39 1.63
C GLN A 98 12.15 -6.54 2.38
N ALA A 99 11.00 -6.26 1.77
CA ALA A 99 9.95 -5.40 2.34
C ALA A 99 8.56 -5.93 1.98
N ILE A 100 7.54 -5.54 2.76
CA ILE A 100 6.13 -5.83 2.44
C ILE A 100 5.42 -4.53 2.08
N MET A 101 4.80 -4.49 0.89
CA MET A 101 3.96 -3.38 0.47
C MET A 101 2.50 -3.68 0.84
N LEU A 102 1.85 -2.73 1.49
CA LEU A 102 0.47 -2.83 1.96
C LEU A 102 -0.37 -1.76 1.26
N SER A 103 -1.31 -2.21 0.43
CA SER A 103 -2.32 -1.38 -0.24
C SER A 103 -3.71 -1.93 0.11
N ASP A 104 -4.69 -1.05 0.29
CA ASP A 104 -6.10 -1.42 0.45
C ASP A 104 -6.86 -1.46 -0.90
N SER A 105 -6.20 -1.06 -2.00
CA SER A 105 -6.74 -1.11 -3.37
C SER A 105 -6.38 -2.42 -4.06
N SER A 106 -7.29 -3.41 -3.98
CA SER A 106 -7.12 -4.68 -4.71
C SER A 106 -7.01 -4.49 -6.21
N SER A 107 -7.68 -3.46 -6.76
CA SER A 107 -7.59 -3.11 -8.18
C SER A 107 -6.20 -2.61 -8.55
N ALA A 108 -5.56 -1.80 -7.70
CA ALA A 108 -4.21 -1.31 -7.98
C ALA A 108 -3.16 -2.42 -7.86
N LEU A 109 -3.33 -3.35 -6.92
CA LEU A 109 -2.46 -4.53 -6.78
C LEU A 109 -2.55 -5.50 -7.98
N GLN A 110 -3.61 -5.42 -8.78
CA GLN A 110 -3.85 -6.28 -9.93
C GLN A 110 -3.47 -5.64 -11.27
N ALA A 111 -3.09 -4.36 -11.26
CA ALA A 111 -2.69 -3.58 -12.44
C ALA A 111 -1.32 -4.01 -12.97
#